data_AF-A0A4P6XTG1-F1
#
_entry.id   AF-A0A4P6XTG1-F1
#
_cell.length_a   1.000
_cell.length_b   1.000
_cell.length_c   1.000
_cell.angle_alpha   90.00
_cell.angle_beta   90.00
_cell.angle_gamma   90.00
#
_symmetry.space_group_name_H-M   'P 1'
#
loop_
_entity.id
_entity.type
_entity.pdbx_description
1 polymer ?
#
loop_
_entity_poly.entity_id
_entity_poly.type
_entity_poly.pdbx_seq_one_letter_code
_entity_poly.pdbx_strand_id
1 'polypeptide(L)'
;MSSEKVKSVCDNEARAFQLKCRQWYVDDTKELGLPAKIEEAVIIVGQSPAKAYVQASINAIQSHHAVLIAGKGSNLGKAVAVAEQVKLQLTGRVAQFNKASLHSSLVNPAYKPAASVKNIEVFLKDGESSQDSTNLQSSEQAANDALREIKGHKVYQVPSMAILLVADASVKGTSLAGSTYQVKS
;
A
#
# COMPACT_ATOMS: atom_id res chain seq x y z
N MET A 1 -0.51 -26.77 -1.72
CA MET A 1 -1.10 -26.07 -2.87
C MET A 1 -1.90 -24.81 -2.53
N SER A 2 -2.90 -24.82 -1.62
CA SER A 2 -3.72 -23.61 -1.34
C SER A 2 -2.97 -22.47 -0.62
N SER A 3 -2.08 -22.80 0.32
CA SER A 3 -1.32 -21.80 1.11
C SER A 3 -0.31 -21.01 0.26
N GLU A 4 0.36 -21.66 -0.69
CA GLU A 4 1.36 -21.03 -1.57
C GLU A 4 0.71 -20.04 -2.54
N LYS A 5 -0.47 -20.38 -3.09
CA LYS A 5 -1.25 -19.49 -3.95
C LYS A 5 -1.69 -18.23 -3.21
N VAL A 6 -2.21 -18.37 -1.99
CA VAL A 6 -2.58 -17.22 -1.15
C VAL A 6 -1.36 -16.35 -0.86
N LYS A 7 -0.23 -16.96 -0.50
CA LYS A 7 1.01 -16.24 -0.26
C LYS A 7 1.46 -15.45 -1.49
N SER A 8 1.44 -16.07 -2.68
CA SER A 8 1.81 -15.41 -3.93
C SER A 8 0.94 -14.18 -4.24
N VAL A 9 -0.39 -14.28 -4.03
CA VAL A 9 -1.29 -13.13 -4.20
C VAL A 9 -0.96 -12.03 -3.20
N CYS A 10 -0.76 -12.37 -1.92
CA CYS A 10 -0.37 -11.38 -0.91
C CYS A 10 0.96 -10.70 -1.25
N ASP A 11 1.96 -11.45 -1.70
CA ASP A 11 3.27 -10.94 -2.07
C ASP A 11 3.18 -10.01 -3.30
N ASN A 12 2.37 -10.37 -4.30
CA ASN A 12 2.11 -9.53 -5.47
C ASN A 12 1.37 -8.24 -5.09
N GLU A 13 0.35 -8.31 -4.25
CA GLU A 13 -0.36 -7.12 -3.73
C GLU A 13 0.56 -6.21 -2.90
N ALA A 14 1.47 -6.79 -2.11
CA ALA A 14 2.46 -6.05 -1.35
C ALA A 14 3.46 -5.35 -2.28
N ARG A 15 3.95 -6.04 -3.30
CA ARG A 15 4.84 -5.48 -4.33
C ARG A 15 4.17 -4.33 -5.09
N ALA A 16 2.92 -4.50 -5.50
CA ALA A 16 2.17 -3.46 -6.20
C ALA A 16 2.00 -2.19 -5.34
N PHE A 17 1.71 -2.35 -4.04
CA PHE A 17 1.66 -1.23 -3.10
C PHE A 17 3.03 -0.54 -2.97
N GLN A 18 4.10 -1.31 -2.79
CA GLN A 18 5.46 -0.79 -2.68
C GLN A 18 5.87 0.01 -3.93
N LEU A 19 5.61 -0.52 -5.13
CA LEU A 19 5.90 0.16 -6.39
C LEU A 19 5.15 1.49 -6.51
N LYS A 20 3.88 1.53 -6.12
CA LYS A 20 3.08 2.76 -6.11
C LYS A 20 3.65 3.80 -5.15
N CYS A 21 4.05 3.40 -3.94
CA CYS A 21 4.69 4.29 -2.97
C CYS A 21 6.03 4.85 -3.47
N ARG A 22 6.83 4.02 -4.15
CA ARG A 22 8.09 4.44 -4.78
C ARG A 22 7.84 5.46 -5.88
N GLN A 23 6.82 5.22 -6.72
CA GLN A 23 6.43 6.15 -7.76
C GLN A 23 6.01 7.50 -7.17
N TRP A 24 5.13 7.51 -6.17
CA TRP A 24 4.73 8.74 -5.48
C TRP A 24 5.91 9.50 -4.89
N TYR A 25 6.85 8.80 -4.24
CA TYR A 25 8.04 9.45 -3.70
C TYR A 25 8.88 10.11 -4.80
N VAL A 26 9.08 9.45 -5.94
CA VAL A 26 9.82 10.03 -7.08
C VAL A 26 9.10 11.23 -7.66
N ASP A 27 7.79 11.14 -7.89
CA ASP A 27 7.00 12.23 -8.46
C ASP A 27 7.01 13.45 -7.54
N ASP A 28 6.75 13.24 -6.25
CA ASP A 28 6.70 14.30 -5.25
C ASP A 28 8.09 14.94 -5.06
N THR A 29 9.16 14.15 -4.89
CA THR A 29 10.51 14.72 -4.73
C THR A 29 10.99 15.46 -5.96
N LYS A 30 10.66 14.99 -7.16
CA LYS A 30 10.95 15.68 -8.42
C LYS A 30 10.21 17.03 -8.49
N GLU A 31 8.94 17.07 -8.14
CA GLU A 31 8.14 18.30 -8.10
C GLU A 31 8.69 19.30 -7.08
N LEU A 32 9.23 18.81 -5.97
CA LEU A 32 9.90 19.63 -4.94
C LEU A 32 11.36 19.99 -5.26
N GLY A 33 11.93 19.50 -6.35
CA GLY A 33 13.35 19.72 -6.68
C GLY A 33 14.34 19.03 -5.74
N LEU A 34 13.91 17.95 -5.07
CA LEU A 34 14.71 17.17 -4.11
C LEU A 34 15.33 15.93 -4.77
N PRO A 35 16.50 15.47 -4.29
CA PRO A 35 17.09 14.22 -4.78
C PRO A 35 16.26 13.01 -4.35
N ALA A 36 15.95 12.12 -5.30
CA ALA A 36 15.22 10.89 -5.01
C ALA A 36 16.16 9.74 -4.63
N LYS A 37 16.01 9.21 -3.40
CA LYS A 37 16.74 8.03 -2.89
C LYS A 37 15.80 6.92 -2.46
N ILE A 38 15.17 6.27 -3.46
CA ILE A 38 14.04 5.35 -3.29
C ILE A 38 14.30 4.25 -2.25
N GLU A 39 15.44 3.55 -2.34
CA GLU A 39 15.73 2.38 -1.49
C GLU A 39 15.96 2.74 -0.01
N GLU A 40 16.33 4.00 0.25
CA GLU A 40 16.67 4.48 1.59
C GLU A 40 15.56 5.34 2.21
N ALA A 41 14.75 5.99 1.39
CA ALA A 41 13.77 6.99 1.81
C ALA A 41 12.31 6.55 1.66
N VAL A 42 12.02 5.35 1.14
CA VAL A 42 10.67 4.78 1.08
C VAL A 42 10.50 3.68 2.12
N ILE A 43 9.79 3.98 3.20
CA ILE A 43 9.60 3.10 4.35
C ILE A 43 8.19 2.53 4.33
N ILE A 44 8.08 1.22 4.01
CA ILE A 44 6.81 0.49 4.06
C ILE A 44 6.63 -0.14 5.45
N VAL A 45 5.63 0.35 6.19
CA VAL A 45 5.34 -0.11 7.54
C VAL A 45 4.58 -1.43 7.51
N GLY A 46 5.23 -2.46 8.05
CA GLY A 46 4.70 -3.82 8.19
C GLY A 46 4.65 -4.29 9.64
N GLN A 47 4.96 -5.57 9.86
CA GLN A 47 4.79 -6.22 11.16
C GLN A 47 5.84 -5.87 12.21
N SER A 48 7.04 -5.42 11.80
CA SER A 48 8.12 -5.07 12.73
C SER A 48 7.72 -4.01 13.78
N PRO A 49 8.49 -3.87 14.88
CA PRO A 49 8.25 -2.86 15.91
C PRO A 49 8.33 -1.43 15.35
N ALA A 50 7.45 -0.54 15.82
CA ALA A 50 7.39 0.86 15.37
C ALA A 50 8.74 1.59 15.48
N LYS A 51 9.50 1.33 16.55
CA LYS A 51 10.82 1.93 16.81
C LYS A 51 11.80 1.75 15.65
N ALA A 52 11.77 0.59 14.98
CA ALA A 52 12.65 0.33 13.84
C ALA A 52 12.35 1.26 12.66
N TYR A 53 11.06 1.45 12.35
CA TYR A 53 10.65 2.36 11.27
C TYR A 53 10.90 3.82 11.61
N VAL A 54 10.73 4.22 12.88
CA VAL A 54 11.06 5.57 13.34
C VAL A 54 12.54 5.85 13.11
N GLN A 55 13.43 4.96 13.55
CA GLN A 55 14.87 5.14 13.37
C GLN A 55 15.26 5.20 11.88
N ALA A 56 14.74 4.28 11.07
CA ALA A 56 14.99 4.27 9.62
C ALA A 56 14.52 5.58 8.97
N SER A 57 13.37 6.09 9.38
CA SER A 57 12.81 7.33 8.82
C SER A 57 13.58 8.58 9.25
N ILE A 58 14.07 8.63 10.49
CA ILE A 58 14.94 9.71 10.96
C ILE A 58 16.26 9.72 10.19
N ASN A 59 16.88 8.54 10.00
CA ASN A 59 18.11 8.45 9.22
C ASN A 59 17.87 8.92 7.78
N ALA A 60 16.80 8.45 7.15
CA ALA A 60 16.46 8.80 5.77
C ALA A 60 16.24 10.31 5.60
N ILE A 61 15.45 10.94 6.46
CA ILE A 61 15.15 12.37 6.33
C ILE A 61 16.36 13.26 6.66
N GLN A 62 17.27 12.81 7.55
CA GLN A 62 18.51 13.53 7.84
C GLN A 62 19.52 13.43 6.69
N SER A 63 19.58 12.28 6.00
CA SER A 63 20.50 12.08 4.87
C SER A 63 19.98 12.64 3.56
N HIS A 64 18.67 12.60 3.33
CA HIS A 64 18.06 12.84 2.02
C HIS A 64 17.06 14.00 2.01
N HIS A 65 16.89 14.69 3.14
CA HIS A 65 15.93 15.78 3.37
C HIS A 65 14.46 15.40 3.20
N ALA A 66 14.14 14.18 2.76
CA ALA A 66 12.78 13.69 2.60
C ALA A 66 12.68 12.20 2.90
N VAL A 67 11.55 11.77 3.45
CA VAL A 67 11.20 10.36 3.66
C VAL A 67 9.71 10.14 3.40
N LEU A 68 9.37 9.08 2.69
CA LEU A 68 7.99 8.62 2.52
C LEU A 68 7.73 7.41 3.42
N ILE A 69 6.78 7.56 4.33
CA ILE A 69 6.33 6.52 5.26
C ILE A 69 4.95 6.06 4.81
N ALA A 70 4.79 4.78 4.51
CA ALA A 70 3.53 4.26 3.98
C ALA A 70 3.02 3.04 4.73
N GLY A 71 1.69 2.92 4.83
CA GLY A 71 1.01 1.79 5.46
C GLY A 71 -0.26 1.40 4.72
N LYS A 72 -0.65 0.13 4.82
CA LYS A 72 -1.86 -0.44 4.22
C LYS A 72 -2.65 -1.25 5.26
N GLY A 73 -3.97 -1.15 5.23
CA GLY A 73 -4.88 -1.92 6.07
C GLY A 73 -4.57 -1.76 7.56
N SER A 74 -4.35 -2.87 8.26
CA SER A 74 -4.07 -2.87 9.71
C SER A 74 -2.78 -2.14 10.11
N ASN A 75 -1.87 -1.86 9.19
CA ASN A 75 -0.63 -1.12 9.46
C ASN A 75 -0.78 0.41 9.34
N LEU A 76 -1.95 0.92 8.93
CA LEU A 76 -2.19 2.36 8.77
C LEU A 76 -1.95 3.15 10.06
N GLY A 77 -2.56 2.73 11.17
CA GLY A 77 -2.39 3.41 12.45
C GLY A 77 -0.92 3.42 12.90
N LYS A 78 -0.18 2.33 12.62
CA LYS A 78 1.26 2.26 12.89
C LYS A 78 2.04 3.24 12.01
N ALA A 79 1.71 3.37 10.73
CA ALA A 79 2.39 4.31 9.83
C ALA A 79 2.19 5.77 10.26
N VAL A 80 0.98 6.15 10.65
CA VAL A 80 0.69 7.48 11.21
C VAL A 80 1.48 7.71 12.49
N ALA A 81 1.45 6.75 13.43
CA ALA A 81 2.20 6.86 14.68
C ALA A 81 3.72 7.00 14.45
N VAL A 82 4.28 6.26 13.48
CA VAL A 82 5.70 6.40 13.09
C VAL A 82 5.98 7.81 12.57
N ALA A 83 5.16 8.34 11.66
CA ALA A 83 5.34 9.69 11.13
C ALA A 83 5.27 10.77 12.23
N GLU A 84 4.33 10.66 13.16
CA GLU A 84 4.23 11.57 14.31
C GLU A 84 5.46 11.49 15.23
N GLN A 85 5.95 10.29 15.53
CA GLN A 85 7.15 10.10 16.34
C GLN A 85 8.40 10.66 15.66
N VAL A 86 8.54 10.50 14.33
CA VAL A 86 9.62 11.11 13.56
C VAL A 86 9.56 12.63 13.69
N LYS A 87 8.39 13.24 13.48
CA LYS A 87 8.20 14.69 13.65
C LYS A 87 8.54 15.18 15.05
N LEU A 88 8.28 14.39 16.10
CA LEU A 88 8.63 14.75 17.47
C LEU A 88 10.14 14.74 17.74
N GLN A 89 10.88 13.85 17.08
CA GLN A 89 12.32 13.66 17.31
C GLN A 89 13.20 14.53 16.40
N LEU A 90 12.66 15.04 15.29
CA LEU A 90 13.38 15.97 14.43
C LEU A 90 13.41 17.37 15.01
N THR A 91 14.58 17.99 14.93
CA THR A 91 14.77 19.42 15.22
C THR A 91 14.44 20.24 13.98
N GLY A 92 13.64 21.28 14.15
CA GLY A 92 13.23 22.18 13.06
C GLY A 92 11.83 21.90 12.51
N ARG A 93 11.48 22.62 11.43
CA ARG A 93 10.17 22.51 10.78
C ARG A 93 10.15 21.32 9.82
N VAL A 94 9.04 20.59 9.85
CA VAL A 94 8.79 19.47 8.95
C VAL A 94 7.51 19.77 8.17
N ALA A 95 7.63 19.77 6.86
CA ALA A 95 6.51 19.77 5.94
C ALA A 95 6.01 18.33 5.76
N GLN A 96 4.70 18.15 5.78
CA GLN A 96 4.05 16.85 5.63
C GLN A 96 3.06 16.88 4.48
N PHE A 97 3.13 15.87 3.60
CA PHE A 97 2.20 15.67 2.51
C PHE A 97 1.58 14.27 2.63
N ASN A 98 0.25 14.21 2.79
CA ASN A 98 -0.47 12.95 2.95
C ASN A 98 -1.22 12.58 1.67
N LYS A 99 -1.00 11.38 1.15
CA LYS A 99 -1.81 10.75 0.10
C LYS A 99 -2.57 9.57 0.69
N ALA A 100 -3.90 9.67 0.71
CA ALA A 100 -4.78 8.55 1.03
C ALA A 100 -5.23 7.85 -0.26
N SER A 101 -5.25 6.52 -0.27
CA SER A 101 -5.78 5.77 -1.42
C SER A 101 -6.42 4.44 -1.01
N LEU A 102 -7.25 3.89 -1.89
CA LEU A 102 -7.78 2.54 -1.76
C LEU A 102 -7.00 1.60 -2.66
N HIS A 103 -6.63 0.44 -2.13
CA HIS A 103 -6.01 -0.65 -2.87
C HIS A 103 -6.98 -1.82 -2.98
N SER A 104 -7.23 -2.25 -4.19
CA SER A 104 -7.99 -3.47 -4.47
C SER A 104 -7.21 -4.68 -3.95
N SER A 105 -7.92 -5.61 -3.29
CA SER A 105 -7.37 -6.84 -2.74
C SER A 105 -8.34 -8.00 -2.94
N LEU A 106 -7.81 -9.18 -3.23
CA LEU A 106 -8.59 -10.42 -3.27
C LEU A 106 -8.72 -11.05 -1.88
N VAL A 107 -7.97 -10.54 -0.91
CA VAL A 107 -8.00 -10.98 0.49
C VAL A 107 -8.92 -10.08 1.28
N ASN A 108 -9.86 -10.68 2.00
CA ASN A 108 -10.72 -9.92 2.89
C ASN A 108 -9.88 -9.32 4.05
N PRO A 109 -9.84 -7.99 4.23
CA PRO A 109 -9.05 -7.37 5.29
C PRO A 109 -9.56 -7.67 6.71
N ALA A 110 -10.81 -8.12 6.86
CA ALA A 110 -11.40 -8.47 8.16
C ALA A 110 -11.01 -9.88 8.65
N TYR A 111 -10.41 -10.71 7.80
CA TYR A 111 -10.11 -12.11 8.12
C TYR A 111 -8.65 -12.47 7.83
N LYS A 112 -8.23 -13.63 8.33
CA LYS A 112 -6.93 -14.22 7.96
C LYS A 112 -6.93 -14.53 6.44
N PRO A 113 -5.80 -14.35 5.73
CA PRO A 113 -5.70 -14.62 4.30
C PRO A 113 -6.18 -16.01 3.87
N ALA A 114 -5.98 -17.03 4.72
CA ALA A 114 -6.45 -18.39 4.49
C ALA A 114 -7.98 -18.52 4.32
N ALA A 115 -8.77 -17.58 4.87
CA ALA A 115 -10.22 -17.54 4.67
C ALA A 115 -10.62 -17.06 3.26
N SER A 116 -9.68 -16.49 2.50
CA SER A 116 -9.92 -15.97 1.14
C SER A 116 -9.45 -16.93 0.04
N VAL A 117 -9.00 -18.14 0.38
CA VAL A 117 -8.52 -19.16 -0.58
C VAL A 117 -9.52 -19.38 -1.70
N LYS A 118 -10.80 -19.59 -1.37
CA LYS A 118 -11.85 -19.82 -2.37
C LYS A 118 -12.00 -18.65 -3.35
N ASN A 119 -11.92 -17.40 -2.86
CA ASN A 119 -12.02 -16.20 -3.70
C ASN A 119 -10.81 -16.06 -4.64
N ILE A 120 -9.62 -16.40 -4.14
CA ILE A 120 -8.38 -16.39 -4.92
C ILE A 120 -8.38 -17.51 -5.97
N GLU A 121 -8.80 -18.72 -5.60
CA GLU A 121 -8.89 -19.84 -6.54
C GLU A 121 -9.89 -19.57 -7.66
N VAL A 122 -11.01 -18.90 -7.35
CA VAL A 122 -11.99 -18.45 -8.37
C VAL A 122 -11.35 -17.42 -9.31
N PHE A 123 -10.71 -16.38 -8.77
CA PHE A 123 -10.04 -15.36 -9.60
C PHE A 123 -9.03 -15.96 -10.58
N LEU A 124 -8.21 -16.90 -10.11
CA LEU A 124 -7.18 -17.53 -10.93
C LEU A 124 -7.78 -18.45 -12.00
N LYS A 125 -8.82 -19.22 -11.66
CA LYS A 125 -9.50 -20.11 -12.60
C LYS A 125 -10.24 -19.36 -13.70
N ASP A 126 -10.88 -18.24 -13.39
CA ASP A 126 -11.53 -17.39 -14.40
C ASP A 126 -10.51 -16.76 -15.37
N GLY A 127 -9.23 -16.66 -14.98
CA GLY A 127 -8.12 -16.29 -15.88
C GLY A 127 -7.55 -17.44 -16.72
N GLU A 128 -7.77 -18.69 -16.31
CA GLU A 128 -7.33 -19.91 -17.02
C GLU A 128 -8.43 -20.50 -17.91
N SER A 129 -9.71 -20.22 -17.63
CA SER A 129 -10.88 -20.78 -18.32
C SER A 129 -11.13 -20.23 -19.74
N SER A 130 -10.20 -19.46 -20.30
CA SER A 130 -10.26 -19.04 -21.71
C SER A 130 -9.90 -20.16 -22.68
N GLN A 131 -9.48 -21.36 -22.22
CA GLN A 131 -9.01 -22.40 -23.15
C GLN A 131 -9.59 -23.81 -23.07
N ASP A 132 -10.21 -24.32 -22.01
CA ASP A 132 -10.78 -25.68 -22.06
C ASP A 132 -11.74 -25.97 -20.91
N SER A 133 -13.02 -26.26 -21.20
CA SER A 133 -13.80 -27.29 -20.47
C SER A 133 -15.24 -27.42 -20.99
N THR A 134 -15.42 -28.23 -22.03
CA THR A 134 -16.66 -29.01 -22.20
C THR A 134 -16.70 -30.11 -21.15
N ASN A 135 -17.36 -29.88 -20.01
CA ASN A 135 -17.74 -30.96 -19.10
C ASN A 135 -19.10 -30.66 -18.46
N LEU A 136 -19.97 -31.69 -18.46
CA LEU A 136 -21.33 -31.67 -17.92
C LEU A 136 -21.32 -31.27 -16.44
N GLN A 137 -21.68 -30.02 -16.14
CA GLN A 137 -21.85 -29.53 -14.77
C GLN A 137 -23.28 -29.77 -14.26
N SER A 138 -23.41 -30.08 -12.98
CA SER A 138 -24.72 -30.14 -12.30
C SER A 138 -25.39 -28.75 -12.30
N SER A 139 -26.73 -28.72 -12.31
CA SER A 139 -27.51 -27.49 -12.48
C SER A 139 -27.24 -26.41 -11.42
N GLU A 140 -26.90 -26.79 -10.18
CA GLU A 140 -26.52 -25.86 -9.12
C GLU A 140 -25.12 -25.26 -9.31
N GLN A 141 -24.20 -26.02 -9.88
CA GLN A 141 -22.84 -25.57 -10.15
C GLN A 141 -22.82 -24.64 -11.36
N ALA A 142 -23.58 -24.97 -12.40
CA ALA A 142 -23.82 -24.10 -13.55
C ALA A 142 -24.52 -22.79 -13.15
N ALA A 143 -25.49 -22.82 -12.22
CA ALA A 143 -26.15 -21.60 -11.73
C ALA A 143 -25.22 -20.71 -10.90
N ASN A 144 -24.37 -21.29 -10.04
CA ASN A 144 -23.37 -20.54 -9.30
C ASN A 144 -22.27 -19.99 -10.21
N ASP A 145 -21.87 -20.73 -11.25
CA ASP A 145 -20.88 -20.30 -12.23
C ASP A 145 -21.44 -19.19 -13.13
N ALA A 146 -22.71 -19.26 -13.54
CA ALA A 146 -23.40 -18.19 -14.26
C ALA A 146 -23.59 -16.92 -13.40
N LEU A 147 -24.00 -17.07 -12.13
CA LEU A 147 -24.07 -15.94 -11.19
C LEU A 147 -22.68 -15.33 -10.93
N ARG A 148 -21.62 -16.14 -11.02
CA ARG A 148 -20.22 -15.73 -10.87
C ARG A 148 -19.69 -15.00 -12.09
N GLU A 149 -20.03 -15.44 -13.30
CA GLU A 149 -19.73 -14.75 -14.55
C GLU A 149 -20.41 -13.37 -14.61
N ILE A 150 -21.63 -13.27 -14.07
CA ILE A 150 -22.41 -12.02 -14.01
C ILE A 150 -21.88 -11.06 -12.91
N LYS A 151 -21.47 -11.58 -11.73
CA LYS A 151 -21.09 -10.73 -10.58
C LYS A 151 -19.59 -10.49 -10.43
N GLY A 152 -18.75 -11.29 -11.07
CA GLY A 152 -17.30 -11.25 -10.92
C GLY A 152 -16.81 -11.74 -9.55
N HIS A 153 -15.49 -11.87 -9.43
CA HIS A 153 -14.82 -12.20 -8.17
C HIS A 153 -14.90 -11.03 -7.17
N LYS A 154 -14.88 -11.36 -5.87
CA LYS A 154 -15.03 -10.32 -4.84
C LYS A 154 -13.72 -9.57 -4.66
N VAL A 155 -13.73 -8.27 -4.96
CA VAL A 155 -12.60 -7.36 -4.73
C VAL A 155 -12.89 -6.49 -3.52
N TYR A 156 -11.99 -6.50 -2.55
CA TYR A 156 -12.05 -5.68 -1.35
C TYR A 156 -11.25 -4.39 -1.54
N GLN A 157 -11.75 -3.28 -1.01
CA GLN A 157 -11.02 -2.01 -0.97
C GLN A 157 -10.30 -1.88 0.37
N VAL A 158 -8.97 -1.93 0.35
CA VAL A 158 -8.11 -1.82 1.53
C VAL A 158 -7.57 -0.40 1.60
N PRO A 159 -7.83 0.34 2.69
CA PRO A 159 -7.30 1.69 2.83
C PRO A 159 -5.78 1.67 2.95
N SER A 160 -5.15 2.69 2.40
CA SER A 160 -3.70 2.88 2.41
C SER A 160 -3.37 4.36 2.52
N MET A 161 -2.18 4.65 3.04
CA MET A 161 -1.69 6.02 3.19
C MET A 161 -0.20 6.05 2.93
N ALA A 162 0.24 7.10 2.25
CA ALA A 162 1.63 7.50 2.14
C ALA A 162 1.79 8.91 2.71
N ILE A 163 2.78 9.08 3.58
CA ILE A 163 3.08 10.32 4.29
C ILE A 163 4.50 10.71 3.90
N LEU A 164 4.65 11.73 3.08
CA LEU A 164 5.94 12.33 2.77
C LEU A 164 6.26 13.38 3.83
N LEU A 165 7.38 13.23 4.50
CA LEU A 165 7.95 14.21 5.40
C LEU A 165 9.17 14.84 4.74
N VAL A 166 9.25 16.17 4.77
CA VAL A 166 10.37 16.94 4.21
C VAL A 166 10.95 17.86 5.28
N ALA A 167 12.26 17.75 5.48
CA ALA A 167 13.05 18.58 6.38
C ALA A 167 13.47 19.87 5.67
N ASP A 168 12.51 20.73 5.34
CA ASP A 168 12.77 22.10 4.91
C ASP A 168 11.50 22.97 5.03
N ALA A 169 11.69 24.25 5.39
CA ALA A 169 10.65 25.28 5.38
C ALA A 169 10.49 25.95 4.00
N SER A 170 11.41 25.73 3.06
CA SER A 170 11.35 26.30 1.70
C SER A 170 10.17 25.79 0.87
N VAL A 171 9.62 24.63 1.23
CA VAL A 171 8.48 23.96 0.57
C VAL A 171 7.11 24.54 0.95
N LYS A 172 7.09 25.65 1.68
CA LYS A 172 5.86 26.22 2.24
C LYS A 172 4.95 26.75 1.13
N GLY A 173 3.76 26.16 1.02
CA GLY A 173 2.74 26.58 0.06
C GLY A 173 2.79 25.81 -1.27
N THR A 174 3.70 24.83 -1.41
CA THR A 174 3.70 23.93 -2.57
C THR A 174 2.52 22.96 -2.46
N SER A 175 1.77 22.82 -3.56
CA SER A 175 0.69 21.84 -3.67
C SER A 175 1.22 20.65 -4.46
N LEU A 176 1.20 19.46 -3.87
CA LEU A 176 1.52 18.21 -4.58
C LEU A 176 0.22 17.54 -5.02
N ALA A 177 0.19 17.06 -6.27
CA ALA A 177 -1.00 16.45 -6.84
C ALA A 177 -1.52 15.28 -5.99
N GLY A 178 -2.79 15.33 -5.60
CA GLY A 178 -3.44 14.30 -4.79
C GLY A 178 -2.96 14.21 -3.33
N SER A 179 -2.20 15.20 -2.86
CA SER A 179 -1.71 15.27 -1.49
C SER A 179 -2.43 16.35 -0.68
N THR A 180 -2.56 16.12 0.62
CA THR A 180 -2.95 17.16 1.59
C THR A 180 -1.73 17.64 2.37
N TYR A 181 -1.54 18.96 2.43
CA TYR A 181 -0.40 19.59 3.07
C TYR A 181 -0.66 19.91 4.54
N GLN A 182 0.31 19.62 5.40
CA GLN A 182 0.29 19.91 6.83
C GLN A 182 1.68 20.38 7.26
N VAL A 183 1.74 21.34 8.19
CA VAL A 183 3.01 21.86 8.72
C VAL A 183 3.04 21.71 10.22
N LYS A 184 4.13 21.17 10.74
CA LYS A 184 4.44 21.32 12.16
C LYS A 184 5.08 22.71 12.37
N SER A 185 4.35 23.58 13.06
CA SER A 185 4.80 24.93 13.45
C SER A 185 5.92 24.89 14.47
#